data_AF-A0AAE6BXM1-F1
#
_entry.id   AF-A0AAE6BXM1-F1
#
_cell.length_a   1.000
_cell.length_b   1.000
_cell.length_c   1.000
_cell.angle_alpha   90.00
_cell.angle_beta   90.00
_cell.angle_gamma   90.00
#
_symmetry.space_group_name_H-M   'P 1'
#
loop_
_entity.id
_entity.type
_entity.pdbx_description
1 polymer ?
#
loop_
_entity_poly.entity_id
_entity_poly.type
_entity_poly.pdbx_seq_one_letter_code
_entity_poly.pdbx_strand_id
1 'polypeptide(L)'
;MKRSSPIFFVIFLAINIIAGLILSCYPIFNMVLNSVIICVAALFSQLVNKKSLASAFSTSLAFVIPSITLIEFVIGLFAPAQLKDNWGIIAILCLMAFERFLIYAVVKRSEKPI
;
A
#
# COMPACT_ATOMS: atom_id res chain seq x y z
N MET A 1 0.59 4.08 -24.29
CA MET A 1 1.18 3.76 -22.97
C MET A 1 0.18 4.08 -21.86
N LYS A 2 -0.48 3.08 -21.26
CA LYS A 2 -1.49 3.29 -20.21
C LYS A 2 -0.72 3.60 -18.89
N ARG A 3 -0.49 4.90 -18.61
CA ARG A 3 0.27 5.38 -17.43
C ARG A 3 -0.09 4.57 -16.18
N SER A 4 0.94 4.05 -15.50
CA SER A 4 0.81 3.58 -14.12
C SER A 4 0.47 4.82 -13.29
N SER A 5 -0.65 4.81 -12.55
CA SER A 5 -0.99 5.97 -11.72
C SER A 5 0.09 6.11 -10.63
N PRO A 6 0.84 7.23 -10.57
CA PRO A 6 1.93 7.41 -9.59
C PRO A 6 1.43 7.47 -8.14
N ILE A 7 0.10 7.49 -7.93
CA ILE A 7 -0.57 7.63 -6.64
C ILE A 7 -0.11 6.60 -5.60
N PHE A 8 0.15 5.34 -5.99
CA PHE A 8 0.57 4.30 -5.02
C PHE A 8 1.97 4.56 -4.47
N PHE A 9 2.88 5.10 -5.29
CA PHE A 9 4.22 5.44 -4.83
C PHE A 9 4.18 6.63 -3.87
N VAL A 10 3.29 7.58 -4.10
CA VAL A 10 3.06 8.70 -3.15
C VAL A 10 2.53 8.17 -1.82
N ILE A 11 1.57 7.24 -1.84
CA ILE A 11 1.05 6.60 -0.62
C ILE A 11 2.16 5.86 0.13
N PHE A 12 2.95 5.02 -0.55
CA PHE A 12 4.05 4.30 0.09
C PHE A 12 5.13 5.23 0.65
N LEU A 13 5.44 6.32 -0.05
CA LEU A 13 6.38 7.32 0.43
C LEU A 13 5.85 8.03 1.69
N ALA A 14 4.55 8.37 1.71
CA ALA A 14 3.91 8.93 2.90
C ALA A 14 3.97 7.96 4.09
N ILE A 15 3.65 6.68 3.89
CA ILE A 15 3.74 5.65 4.93
C ILE A 15 5.17 5.51 5.45
N ASN A 16 6.16 5.51 4.56
CA ASN A 16 7.57 5.41 4.94
C ASN A 16 8.02 6.62 5.79
N ILE A 17 7.60 7.83 5.44
CA ILE A 17 7.88 9.04 6.23
C ILE A 17 7.18 8.96 7.59
N ILE A 18 5.89 8.59 7.62
CA ILE A 18 5.12 8.42 8.85
C ILE A 18 5.78 7.39 9.77
N ALA A 19 6.25 6.26 9.22
CA ALA A 19 6.99 5.26 9.97
C ALA A 19 8.28 5.83 10.59
N GLY A 20 9.03 6.67 9.86
CA GLY A 20 10.26 7.30 10.38
C GLY A 20 9.99 8.34 11.47
N LEU A 21 8.82 8.96 11.46
CA LEU A 21 8.40 9.91 12.50
C LEU A 21 7.86 9.19 13.74
N ILE A 22 7.22 8.03 13.57
CA ILE A 22 6.55 7.30 14.64
C ILE A 22 7.49 6.32 15.34
N LEU A 23 8.31 5.58 14.60
CA LEU A 23 9.13 4.49 15.13
C LEU A 23 10.52 5.01 15.53
N SER A 24 10.80 5.03 16.83
CA SER A 24 12.11 5.38 17.39
C SER A 24 13.21 4.43 16.91
N CYS A 25 12.86 3.17 16.64
CA CYS A 25 13.77 2.16 16.13
C CYS A 25 14.04 2.25 14.62
N TYR A 26 13.42 3.20 13.91
CA TYR A 26 13.62 3.39 12.48
C TYR A 26 14.52 4.60 12.21
N PRO A 27 15.83 4.40 11.96
CA PRO A 27 16.76 5.50 11.80
C PRO A 27 16.40 6.38 10.60
N ILE A 28 16.64 7.69 10.74
CA ILE A 28 16.39 8.68 9.67
C ILE A 28 17.12 8.29 8.37
N PHE A 29 18.33 7.74 8.48
CA PHE A 29 19.07 7.24 7.32
C PHE A 29 18.29 6.16 6.55
N ASN A 30 17.70 5.20 7.26
CA ASN A 30 16.91 4.13 6.63
C ASN A 30 15.63 4.69 6.01
N MET A 31 14.98 5.66 6.65
CA MET A 31 13.82 6.37 6.09
C MET A 31 14.17 7.05 4.76
N VAL A 32 15.28 7.77 4.69
CA VAL A 32 15.74 8.45 3.46
C VAL A 32 16.08 7.42 2.38
N LEU A 33 16.85 6.39 2.73
CA LEU A 33 17.23 5.31 1.81
C LEU A 33 15.98 4.63 1.20
N ASN A 34 15.02 4.24 2.03
CA ASN A 34 13.78 3.61 1.56
C ASN A 34 12.93 4.57 0.73
N SER A 35 12.96 5.88 1.01
CA SER A 35 12.29 6.87 0.16
C SER A 35 12.91 6.92 -1.25
N VAL A 36 14.23 6.88 -1.35
CA VAL A 36 14.94 6.79 -2.64
C VAL A 36 14.59 5.49 -3.36
N ILE A 37 14.57 4.36 -2.65
CA ILE A 37 14.20 3.06 -3.21
C ILE A 37 12.77 3.10 -3.78
N ILE A 38 11.82 3.70 -3.06
CA ILE A 38 10.43 3.87 -3.54
C ILE A 38 10.38 4.71 -4.82
N CYS A 39 11.14 5.81 -4.89
CA CYS A 39 11.24 6.64 -6.10
C CYS A 39 11.82 5.85 -7.29
N VAL A 40 12.89 5.08 -7.07
CA VAL A 40 13.49 4.23 -8.11
C VAL A 40 12.52 3.14 -8.56
N ALA A 41 11.81 2.50 -7.64
CA ALA A 41 10.77 1.52 -7.95
C ALA A 41 9.63 2.14 -8.78
N ALA A 42 9.27 3.40 -8.52
CA ALA A 42 8.30 4.15 -9.30
C ALA A 42 8.76 4.32 -10.76
N LEU A 43 10.03 4.70 -10.96
CA LEU A 43 10.63 4.83 -12.29
C LEU A 43 10.63 3.49 -13.03
N PHE A 44 11.08 2.40 -12.39
CA PHE A 44 11.05 1.08 -13.02
C PHE A 44 9.64 0.60 -13.34
N SER A 45 8.65 0.87 -12.47
CA SER A 45 7.25 0.51 -12.72
C SER A 45 6.66 1.18 -13.97
N GLN A 46 7.18 2.36 -14.35
CA GLN A 46 6.78 3.01 -15.60
C GLN A 46 7.35 2.32 -16.85
N LEU A 47 8.49 1.65 -16.71
CA LEU A 47 9.18 0.94 -17.80
C LEU A 47 8.62 -0.48 -18.00
N VAL A 48 7.99 -1.08 -16.98
CA VAL A 48 7.44 -2.43 -17.07
C VAL A 48 6.12 -2.45 -17.86
N ASN A 49 6.07 -3.30 -18.89
CA ASN A 49 4.88 -3.54 -19.69
C ASN A 49 3.84 -4.34 -18.87
N LYS A 50 2.70 -3.73 -18.58
CA LYS A 50 1.65 -4.34 -17.74
C LYS A 50 0.83 -5.36 -18.53
N LYS A 51 1.18 -6.64 -18.43
CA LYS A 51 0.29 -7.74 -18.83
C LYS A 51 -0.87 -7.87 -17.84
N SER A 52 -2.03 -8.26 -18.36
CA SER A 52 -3.30 -8.29 -17.63
C SER A 52 -3.32 -9.38 -16.55
N LEU A 53 -3.85 -9.05 -15.36
CA LEU A 53 -4.22 -10.03 -14.33
C LEU A 53 -5.53 -10.74 -14.72
N ALA A 54 -5.63 -12.03 -14.36
CA ALA A 54 -6.70 -12.95 -14.77
C ALA A 54 -8.05 -12.72 -14.09
N SER A 55 -9.11 -13.31 -14.65
CA SER A 55 -10.49 -12.94 -14.37
C SER A 55 -11.05 -13.33 -13.01
N ALA A 56 -10.56 -14.44 -12.46
CA ALA A 56 -10.98 -14.99 -11.17
C ALA A 56 -10.64 -14.08 -9.96
N PHE A 57 -9.69 -13.15 -10.14
CA PHE A 57 -9.21 -12.27 -9.07
C PHE A 57 -10.28 -11.31 -8.52
N SER A 58 -11.26 -10.91 -9.36
CA SER A 58 -12.28 -9.93 -8.97
C SER A 58 -13.28 -10.46 -7.94
N THR A 59 -13.70 -11.73 -8.07
CA THR A 59 -14.68 -12.34 -7.17
C THR A 59 -14.06 -12.67 -5.82
N SER A 60 -12.81 -13.15 -5.80
CA SER A 60 -12.07 -13.39 -4.56
C SER A 60 -11.81 -12.09 -3.77
N LEU A 61 -11.62 -10.96 -4.47
CA LEU A 61 -11.39 -9.67 -3.81
C LEU A 61 -12.56 -9.22 -2.94
N ALA A 62 -13.79 -9.60 -3.29
CA ALA A 62 -15.00 -9.27 -2.51
C ALA A 62 -14.99 -9.89 -1.11
N PHE A 63 -14.25 -10.98 -0.89
CA PHE A 63 -14.07 -11.60 0.43
C PHE A 63 -12.77 -11.16 1.12
N VAL A 64 -11.72 -10.93 0.33
CA VAL A 64 -10.40 -10.53 0.85
C VAL A 64 -10.44 -9.14 1.47
N ILE A 65 -11.09 -8.15 0.84
CA ILE A 65 -11.12 -6.78 1.37
C ILE A 65 -11.81 -6.71 2.74
N PRO A 66 -13.04 -7.20 2.92
CA PRO A 66 -13.67 -7.20 4.25
C PRO A 66 -12.84 -7.92 5.32
N SER A 67 -12.10 -8.96 4.93
CA SER A 67 -11.23 -9.70 5.84
C SER A 67 -10.02 -8.87 6.28
N ILE A 68 -9.40 -8.13 5.36
CA ILE A 68 -8.32 -7.18 5.69
C ILE A 68 -8.86 -6.06 6.59
N THR A 69 -10.01 -5.48 6.26
CA THR A 69 -10.65 -4.44 7.08
C THR A 69 -11.00 -4.95 8.49
N LEU A 70 -11.42 -6.21 8.63
CA LEU A 70 -11.66 -6.83 9.94
C LEU A 70 -10.36 -6.96 10.74
N ILE A 71 -9.25 -7.35 10.09
CA ILE A 71 -7.93 -7.41 10.72
C ILE A 71 -7.49 -6.01 11.17
N GLU A 72 -7.66 -4.99 10.34
CA GLU A 72 -7.36 -3.59 10.69
C GLU A 72 -8.16 -3.14 11.92
N PHE A 73 -9.44 -3.49 11.98
CA PHE A 73 -10.30 -3.19 13.13
C PHE A 73 -9.78 -3.85 14.41
N VAL A 74 -9.41 -5.13 14.34
CA VAL A 74 -8.82 -5.86 15.48
C VAL A 74 -7.50 -5.21 15.91
N ILE A 75 -6.61 -4.89 14.97
CA ILE A 75 -5.36 -4.19 15.29
C ILE A 75 -5.65 -2.85 15.95
N GLY A 76 -6.64 -2.10 15.45
CA GLY A 76 -7.04 -0.81 16.01
C GLY A 76 -7.58 -0.90 17.44
N LEU A 77 -8.31 -1.96 17.76
CA LEU A 77 -8.82 -2.21 19.12
C LEU A 77 -7.69 -2.49 20.14
N PHE A 78 -6.65 -3.19 19.71
CA PHE A 78 -5.53 -3.58 20.58
C PHE A 78 -4.32 -2.65 20.48
N ALA A 79 -4.35 -1.66 19.58
CA ALA A 79 -3.26 -0.72 19.39
C ALA A 79 -3.08 0.15 20.65
N PRO A 80 -1.82 0.42 21.06
CA PRO A 80 -1.55 1.37 22.12
C PRO A 80 -2.15 2.75 21.83
N ALA A 81 -2.58 3.48 22.86
CA ALA A 81 -3.09 4.86 22.69
C ALA A 81 -1.99 5.86 22.31
N GLN A 82 -0.73 5.55 22.63
CA GLN A 82 0.41 6.38 22.26
C GLN A 82 0.69 6.30 20.75
N LEU A 83 1.02 7.44 20.14
CA LEU A 83 1.40 7.48 18.73
C LEU A 83 2.82 6.98 18.50
N LYS A 84 3.74 7.27 19.42
CA LYS A 84 5.16 6.91 19.29
C LYS A 84 5.36 5.41 19.51
N ASP A 85 6.20 4.80 18.67
CA ASP A 85 6.49 3.37 18.66
C ASP A 85 5.25 2.47 18.50
N ASN A 86 4.22 3.00 17.85
CA ASN A 86 2.98 2.28 17.61
C ASN A 86 3.02 1.50 16.29
N TRP A 87 3.46 0.26 16.38
CA TRP A 87 3.50 -0.67 15.25
C TRP A 87 2.11 -0.98 14.67
N GLY A 88 1.06 -0.91 15.48
CA GLY A 88 -0.32 -1.14 15.04
C GLY A 88 -0.75 -0.11 13.99
N ILE A 89 -0.43 1.18 14.21
CA ILE A 89 -0.73 2.25 13.25
C ILE A 89 -0.01 2.01 11.92
N ILE A 90 1.26 1.61 11.97
CA ILE A 90 2.03 1.33 10.74
C ILE A 90 1.45 0.12 9.99
N ALA A 91 1.08 -0.94 10.71
CA ALA A 91 0.45 -2.11 10.12
C ALA A 91 -0.87 -1.75 9.42
N ILE A 92 -1.73 -0.96 10.09
CA ILE A 92 -3.00 -0.48 9.55
C ILE A 92 -2.78 0.36 8.27
N LEU A 93 -1.81 1.29 8.28
CA LEU A 93 -1.51 2.10 7.10
C LEU A 93 -1.04 1.25 5.90
N CYS A 94 -0.21 0.25 6.15
CA CYS A 94 0.26 -0.69 5.13
C CYS A 94 -0.89 -1.53 4.56
N LEU A 95 -1.78 -2.05 5.42
CA LEU A 95 -2.95 -2.83 4.99
C LEU A 95 -3.91 -1.98 4.14
N MET A 96 -4.22 -0.75 4.56
CA MET A 96 -5.06 0.17 3.79
C MET A 96 -4.46 0.48 2.41
N ALA A 97 -3.15 0.73 2.34
CA ALA A 97 -2.50 0.96 1.05
C ALA A 97 -2.56 -0.28 0.14
N PHE A 98 -2.44 -1.47 0.72
CA PHE A 98 -2.57 -2.72 0.00
C PHE A 98 -4.01 -2.94 -0.50
N GLU A 99 -5.04 -2.71 0.32
CA GLU A 99 -6.44 -2.76 -0.12
C GLU A 99 -6.71 -1.81 -1.29
N ARG A 100 -6.26 -0.55 -1.21
CA ARG A 100 -6.40 0.43 -2.29
C ARG A 100 -5.71 -0.02 -3.57
N PHE A 101 -4.54 -0.67 -3.46
CA PHE A 101 -3.84 -1.24 -4.60
C PHE A 101 -4.65 -2.37 -5.25
N LEU A 102 -5.21 -3.28 -4.44
CA LEU A 102 -6.04 -4.39 -4.91
C LEU A 102 -7.31 -3.88 -5.63
N ILE A 103 -8.01 -2.91 -5.05
CA ILE A 103 -9.20 -2.29 -5.67
C ILE A 103 -8.82 -1.66 -7.02
N TYR A 104 -7.75 -0.87 -7.06
CA TYR A 104 -7.31 -0.23 -8.31
C TYR A 104 -6.95 -1.25 -9.39
N ALA A 105 -6.30 -2.35 -9.01
CA ALA A 105 -5.97 -3.42 -9.95
C ALA A 105 -7.23 -4.02 -10.60
N VAL A 106 -8.31 -4.19 -9.83
CA VAL A 106 -9.60 -4.69 -10.33
C VAL A 106 -10.37 -3.65 -11.15
N VAL A 107 -10.50 -2.41 -10.67
CA VAL A 107 -11.25 -1.36 -11.39
C VAL A 107 -10.60 -1.06 -12.74
N LYS A 108 -9.26 -0.95 -12.79
CA LYS A 108 -8.52 -0.74 -14.05
C LYS A 108 -8.74 -1.85 -15.08
N ARG A 109 -9.13 -3.05 -14.63
CA ARG A 109 -9.52 -4.16 -15.50
C ARG A 109 -10.96 -3.97 -16.02
N SER A 110 -11.91 -3.62 -15.16
CA SER A 110 -13.31 -3.43 -15.54
C SER A 110 -13.48 -2.39 -16.67
N GLU A 111 -12.63 -1.37 -16.70
CA GLU A 111 -12.63 -0.33 -17.74
C GLU A 111 -12.02 -0.74 -19.10
N LYS A 112 -11.49 -1.96 -19.26
CA LYS A 112 -11.08 -2.48 -20.58
C LYS A 112 -12.20 -3.36 -21.13
N PRO A 113 -13.01 -2.90 -22.10
CA PRO A 113 -13.82 -3.82 -22.89
C PRO A 113 -12.88 -4.74 -23.68
N ILE A 114 -13.32 -5.99 -23.84
CA ILE A 114 -12.65 -7.06 -24.59
C ILE A 114 -12.38 -6.60 -26.02
#